data_AF-A0A3C1UKT3-F1
#
_entry.id   AF-A0A3C1UKT3-F1
#
_cell.length_a   1.000
_cell.length_b   1.000
_cell.length_c   1.000
_cell.angle_alpha   90.00
_cell.angle_beta   90.00
_cell.angle_gamma   90.00
#
_symmetry.space_group_name_H-M   'P 1'
#
loop_
_entity.id
_entity.type
_entity.pdbx_description
1 polymer ?
#
loop_
_entity_poly.entity_id
_entity_poly.type
_entity_poly.pdbx_seq_one_letter_code
_entity_poly.pdbx_strand_id
1 'polypeptide(L)'
;GMVDRHFMGIQLMSGPGNPDIWSHSRDYGVLVANPFPVDIKPNRDHQTIIKRGSSLRLRFGIQIHEHGQVEDFQPERAYQRYLNAMLR
;
A
#
# COMPACT_ATOMS: atom_id res chain seq x y z
N GLY A 1 -14.64 3.51 5.65
CA GLY A 1 -16.01 3.19 6.04
C GLY A 1 -16.74 4.43 6.49
N MET A 2 -18.06 4.33 6.67
CA MET A 2 -18.85 5.44 7.21
C MET A 2 -18.63 5.58 8.72
N VAL A 3 -18.28 6.78 9.18
CA VAL A 3 -18.14 7.18 10.58
C VAL A 3 -18.79 8.56 10.70
N ASP A 4 -19.77 8.72 11.58
CA ASP A 4 -20.46 10.01 11.82
C ASP A 4 -20.97 10.73 10.56
N ARG A 5 -21.52 9.96 9.60
CA ARG A 5 -22.00 10.41 8.28
C ARG A 5 -20.89 10.84 7.31
N HIS A 6 -19.63 10.62 7.64
CA HIS A 6 -18.50 10.88 6.76
C HIS A 6 -17.90 9.56 6.27
N PHE A 7 -17.48 9.51 5.01
CA PHE A 7 -16.70 8.42 4.48
C PHE A 7 -15.21 8.64 4.81
N MET A 8 -14.72 7.92 5.81
CA MET A 8 -13.35 8.01 6.28
C MET A 8 -12.58 6.73 5.98
N GLY A 9 -11.27 6.82 5.78
CA GLY A 9 -10.48 5.63 5.53
C GLY A 9 -8.99 5.86 5.43
N ILE A 10 -8.28 4.75 5.28
CA ILE A 10 -6.85 4.71 5.04
C ILE A 10 -6.63 4.01 3.71
N GLN A 11 -5.93 4.68 2.79
CA GLN A 11 -5.42 4.08 1.56
C GLN A 11 -3.93 3.79 1.74
N LEU A 12 -3.54 2.54 1.46
CA LEU A 12 -2.16 2.09 1.40
C LEU A 12 -1.74 1.98 -0.07
N MET A 13 -0.63 2.61 -0.43
CA MET A 13 -0.16 2.73 -1.80
C MET A 13 1.23 2.11 -1.94
N SER A 14 1.43 1.26 -2.95
CA SER A 14 2.74 0.72 -3.30
C SER A 14 3.53 1.75 -4.11
N GLY A 15 4.81 1.92 -3.80
CA GLY A 15 5.70 2.85 -4.49
C GLY A 15 6.40 2.25 -5.71
N PRO A 16 6.90 3.11 -6.62
CA PRO A 16 7.76 2.69 -7.73
C PRO A 16 8.97 1.88 -7.25
N GLY A 17 9.24 0.77 -7.93
CA GLY A 17 10.33 -0.14 -7.63
C GLY A 17 10.02 -1.21 -6.59
N ASN A 18 8.82 -1.21 -6.00
CA ASN A 18 8.34 -2.37 -5.24
C ASN A 18 8.04 -3.55 -6.18
N PRO A 19 8.17 -4.81 -5.69
CA PRO A 19 7.57 -5.96 -6.36
C PRO A 19 6.04 -5.90 -6.28
N ASP A 20 5.36 -6.87 -6.88
CA ASP A 20 3.91 -7.04 -6.70
C ASP A 20 3.57 -7.10 -5.21
N ILE A 21 2.67 -6.22 -4.77
CA ILE A 21 2.24 -6.10 -3.39
C ILE A 21 0.85 -6.69 -3.27
N TRP A 22 0.64 -7.54 -2.27
CA TRP A 22 -0.70 -7.89 -1.80
C TRP A 22 -0.95 -7.27 -0.44
N SER A 23 -2.20 -6.88 -0.22
CA SER A 23 -2.61 -6.25 1.03
C SER A 23 -3.75 -7.01 1.67
N HIS A 24 -3.75 -7.03 3.00
CA HIS A 24 -4.88 -7.51 3.77
C HIS A 24 -5.08 -6.64 5.01
N SER A 25 -6.32 -6.60 5.48
CA SER A 25 -6.67 -5.97 6.75
C SER A 25 -7.21 -7.00 7.74
N ARG A 26 -7.30 -6.58 8.99
CA ARG A 26 -7.98 -7.30 10.07
C ARG A 26 -8.99 -6.37 10.73
N ASP A 27 -10.03 -6.97 11.30
CA ASP A 27 -11.10 -6.29 12.03
C ASP A 27 -10.61 -5.56 13.29
N TYR A 28 -9.46 -5.97 13.85
CA TYR A 28 -8.78 -5.30 14.96
C TYR A 28 -7.81 -4.18 14.54
N GLY A 29 -7.89 -3.68 13.31
CA GLY A 29 -7.20 -2.44 12.90
C GLY A 29 -5.79 -2.63 12.34
N VAL A 30 -5.39 -3.85 12.01
CA VAL A 30 -4.12 -4.09 11.28
C VAL A 30 -4.33 -3.97 9.78
N LEU A 31 -3.43 -3.23 9.12
CA LEU A 31 -3.28 -3.13 7.66
C LEU A 31 -1.87 -3.58 7.28
N VAL A 32 -1.76 -4.49 6.33
CA VAL A 32 -0.48 -5.01 5.84
C VAL A 32 -0.36 -4.76 4.34
N ALA A 33 0.77 -4.21 3.90
CA ALA A 33 1.26 -4.32 2.52
C ALA A 33 2.43 -5.29 2.51
N ASN A 34 2.22 -6.46 1.91
CA ASN A 34 3.23 -7.51 1.90
C ASN A 34 3.91 -7.60 0.52
N PRO A 35 5.23 -7.35 0.45
CA PRO A 35 6.03 -7.53 -0.76
C PRO A 35 6.49 -8.97 -0.99
N PHE A 36 6.26 -9.87 -0.04
CA PHE A 36 6.68 -11.26 -0.12
C PHE A 36 5.62 -12.11 -0.78
N PRO A 37 5.98 -13.23 -1.45
CA PRO A 37 5.01 -14.16 -1.99
C PRO A 37 4.01 -14.65 -0.93
N VAL A 38 2.79 -14.96 -1.36
CA VAL A 38 1.81 -15.66 -0.50
C VAL A 38 2.42 -16.99 -0.06
N ASP A 39 2.29 -17.36 1.22
CA ASP A 39 2.76 -18.65 1.75
C ASP A 39 1.89 -19.80 1.24
N ILE A 40 2.20 -20.23 0.02
CA ILE A 40 1.71 -21.44 -0.61
C ILE A 40 2.92 -22.27 -1.05
N LYS A 41 2.76 -23.60 -1.07
CA LYS A 41 3.84 -24.54 -1.41
C LYS A 41 4.64 -24.14 -2.68
N PRO A 42 4.01 -23.68 -3.79
CA PRO A 42 4.73 -23.27 -5.00
C PRO A 42 5.63 -22.05 -4.85
N ASN A 43 5.46 -21.23 -3.79
CA ASN A 43 6.17 -19.97 -3.61
C ASN A 43 7.33 -20.06 -2.60
N ARG A 44 7.53 -21.22 -1.95
CA ARG A 44 8.44 -21.34 -0.79
C ARG A 44 9.92 -21.27 -1.13
N ASP A 45 10.27 -21.50 -2.38
CA ASP A 45 11.62 -21.40 -2.93
C ASP A 45 11.88 -20.05 -3.62
N HIS A 46 10.88 -19.17 -3.73
CA HIS A 46 11.07 -17.83 -4.27
C HIS A 46 11.97 -17.00 -3.36
N GLN A 47 12.99 -16.39 -3.96
CA GLN A 47 13.96 -15.55 -3.26
C GLN A 47 14.16 -14.22 -3.97
N THR A 48 14.33 -13.16 -3.19
CA THR A 48 14.83 -11.87 -3.68
C THR A 48 16.30 -11.76 -3.33
N ILE A 49 17.19 -11.98 -4.31
CA ILE A 49 18.63 -11.93 -4.10
C ILE A 49 19.09 -10.46 -4.03
N ILE A 50 19.65 -10.06 -2.89
CA ILE A 50 20.27 -8.75 -2.72
C ILE A 50 21.79 -8.91 -2.75
N LYS A 51 22.43 -8.34 -3.77
CA LYS A 51 23.89 -8.40 -3.92
C LYS A 51 24.58 -7.64 -2.79
N ARG A 52 25.80 -8.06 -2.44
CA ARG A 52 26.64 -7.35 -1.46
C ARG A 52 26.81 -5.89 -1.89
N GLY A 53 26.56 -4.96 -0.97
CA GLY A 53 26.64 -3.52 -1.22
C GLY A 53 25.41 -2.92 -1.90
N SER A 54 24.40 -3.72 -2.28
CA SER A 54 23.11 -3.24 -2.78
C SER A 54 22.07 -3.15 -1.66
N SER A 55 20.97 -2.46 -1.91
CA SER A 55 19.84 -2.36 -0.98
C SER A 55 18.53 -2.67 -1.69
N LEU A 56 17.68 -3.47 -1.05
CA LEU A 56 16.26 -3.49 -1.36
C LEU A 56 15.62 -2.28 -0.70
N ARG A 57 14.94 -1.43 -1.47
CA ARG A 57 14.23 -0.27 -0.91
C ARG A 57 12.78 -0.32 -1.32
N LEU A 58 11.95 -0.73 -0.36
CA LEU A 58 10.50 -0.72 -0.48
C LEU A 58 9.97 0.65 -0.08
N ARG A 59 8.97 1.15 -0.81
CA ARG A 59 8.35 2.45 -0.58
C ARG A 59 6.85 2.30 -0.51
N PHE A 60 6.25 2.97 0.46
CA PHE A 60 4.81 2.96 0.62
C PHE A 60 4.31 4.38 0.88
N GLY A 61 3.12 4.67 0.38
CA GLY A 61 2.38 5.87 0.71
C GLY A 61 1.18 5.51 1.59
N ILE A 62 0.86 6.38 2.53
CA ILE A 62 -0.36 6.29 3.32
C ILE A 62 -1.15 7.58 3.11
N GLN A 63 -2.42 7.45 2.78
CA GLN A 63 -3.37 8.54 2.84
C GLN A 63 -4.41 8.23 3.90
N ILE A 64 -4.64 9.19 4.80
CA ILE A 64 -5.84 9.26 5.62
C ILE A 64 -6.79 10.23 4.93
N HIS A 65 -8.05 9.85 4.77
CA HIS A 65 -9.03 10.64 4.05
C HIS A 65 -10.37 10.69 4.77
N GLU A 66 -11.11 11.75 4.47
CA GLU A 66 -12.44 12.05 4.97
C GLU A 66 -13.21 12.73 3.86
N HIS A 67 -14.43 12.26 3.61
CA HIS A 67 -15.31 12.78 2.58
C HIS A 67 -16.76 12.78 3.06
N GLY A 68 -17.61 13.60 2.44
CA GLY A 68 -19.04 13.61 2.74
C GLY A 68 -19.71 12.32 2.28
N GLN A 69 -19.34 11.82 1.09
CA GLN A 69 -19.86 10.57 0.53
C GLN A 69 -18.72 9.70 -0.04
N VAL A 70 -19.04 8.46 -0.41
CA VAL A 70 -18.05 7.50 -0.96
C VAL A 70 -17.54 7.97 -2.33
N GLU A 71 -18.43 8.55 -3.14
CA GLU A 71 -18.20 8.96 -4.52
C GLU A 71 -17.20 10.12 -4.62
N ASP A 72 -17.02 10.88 -3.55
CA ASP A 72 -16.06 11.97 -3.45
C ASP A 72 -14.62 11.46 -3.28
N PHE A 73 -14.43 10.20 -2.88
CA PHE A 73 -13.11 9.61 -2.71
C PHE A 73 -12.47 9.31 -4.07
N GLN A 74 -11.30 9.90 -4.30
CA GLN A 74 -10.54 9.79 -5.55
C GLN A 74 -9.16 9.17 -5.29
N PRO A 75 -9.06 7.84 -5.14
CA PRO A 75 -7.84 7.15 -4.75
C PRO A 75 -6.69 7.34 -5.74
N GLU A 76 -6.99 7.47 -7.03
CA GLU A 76 -5.98 7.69 -8.08
C GLU A 76 -5.33 9.07 -7.93
N ARG A 77 -6.12 10.11 -7.60
CA ARG A 77 -5.56 11.47 -7.39
C ARG A 77 -4.63 11.49 -6.19
N ALA A 78 -4.95 10.75 -5.15
CA ALA A 78 -4.06 10.62 -4.01
C ALA A 78 -2.78 9.86 -4.33
N TYR A 79 -2.89 8.80 -5.13
CA TYR A 79 -1.73 8.09 -5.62
C TYR A 79 -0.83 8.99 -6.47
N GLN A 80 -1.39 9.82 -7.35
CA GLN A 80 -0.62 10.82 -8.09
C GLN A 80 0.07 11.84 -7.18
N ARG A 81 -0.59 12.31 -6.11
CA ARG A 81 0.05 13.19 -5.11
C ARG A 81 1.25 12.50 -4.45
N TYR A 82 1.10 11.24 -4.08
CA TYR A 82 2.18 10.43 -3.50
C TYR A 82 3.37 10.30 -4.47
N LEU A 83 3.12 9.96 -5.74
CA LEU A 83 4.16 9.87 -6.77
C LEU A 83 4.89 11.21 -6.96
N ASN A 84 4.14 12.32 -7.03
CA ASN A 84 4.71 13.65 -7.17
C ASN A 84 5.55 14.08 -5.96
N ALA A 85 5.17 13.68 -4.75
CA ALA A 85 5.95 13.95 -3.54
C ALA A 85 7.26 13.16 -3.51
N MET A 86 7.31 11.98 -4.15
CA MET A 86 8.51 11.14 -4.23
C MET A 86 9.58 11.66 -5.21
N LEU A 87 9.19 12.51 -6.16
CA LEU A 87 10.08 13.10 -7.17
C LEU A 87 10.73 14.41 -6.71
N ARG A 88 10.36 14.90 -5.52
CA ARG A 88 10.95 16.08 -4.88
C ARG A 88 12.08 15.65 -3.95
#